data_AF-A0A1S8KM93-F1
#
_entry.id   AF-A0A1S8KM93-F1
#
_cell.length_a   1.000
_cell.length_b   1.000
_cell.length_c   1.000
_cell.angle_alpha   90.00
_cell.angle_beta   90.00
_cell.angle_gamma   90.00
#
_symmetry.space_group_name_H-M   'P 1'
#
loop_
_entity.id
_entity.type
_entity.pdbx_description
1 polymer ?
#
loop_
_entity_poly.entity_id
_entity_poly.type
_entity_poly.pdbx_seq_one_letter_code
_entity_poly.pdbx_strand_id
1 'polypeptide(L)'
;MPVTAEQSSILTDEDREMIAEELGDQQYLMPSTEALLAGEPFAAYRMFNAASEQLIITYSQKRDSGNDHYLSPYVQRIVDYFPSVTVNRLPLIEESLRQEHASAVLPLIGGFQSTLGKLIQAIRITRDHQQPLNPFWSGLYRYMMRSLSPAQERLLTSLSYKNVPKNISSTLAEQLYGTDMHLSISQLEQYFKDPYSHFLQYGLKLRERDTLELTPAESGSFYHDILDQLISYVITEGLDITEVPQPKFAN
;
A
#
# COMPACT_ATOMS: atom_id res chain seq x y z
N MET A 1 -14.94 -18.07 11.81
CA MET A 1 -16.02 -18.73 11.06
C MET A 1 -15.66 -20.20 10.97
N PRO A 2 -16.63 -21.14 10.96
CA PRO A 2 -16.36 -22.48 10.43
C PRO A 2 -15.69 -22.36 9.07
N VAL A 3 -14.75 -23.26 8.78
CA VAL A 3 -14.08 -23.28 7.48
C VAL A 3 -15.16 -23.41 6.40
N THR A 4 -15.18 -22.49 5.44
CA THR A 4 -15.91 -22.70 4.19
C THR A 4 -15.01 -23.62 3.36
N ALA A 5 -15.47 -24.85 3.14
CA ALA A 5 -14.73 -25.80 2.35
C ALA A 5 -14.81 -25.37 0.88
N GLU A 6 -13.75 -24.75 0.37
CA GLU A 6 -13.58 -24.52 -1.06
C GLU A 6 -13.05 -25.80 -1.70
N GLN A 7 -13.86 -26.40 -2.58
CA GLN A 7 -13.42 -27.53 -3.39
C GLN A 7 -12.43 -27.05 -4.45
N SER A 8 -11.14 -27.19 -4.18
CA SER A 8 -10.05 -26.95 -5.14
C SER A 8 -9.65 -28.22 -5.91
N SER A 9 -10.44 -29.29 -5.80
CA SER A 9 -10.15 -30.58 -6.42
C SER A 9 -10.78 -30.71 -7.80
N ILE A 10 -10.11 -31.48 -8.68
CA ILE A 10 -10.63 -31.86 -10.00
C ILE A 10 -11.87 -32.77 -9.87
N LEU A 11 -11.95 -33.55 -8.80
CA LEU A 11 -13.06 -34.47 -8.53
C LEU A 11 -14.07 -33.80 -7.63
N THR A 12 -15.33 -33.74 -8.09
CA THR A 12 -16.48 -33.32 -7.29
C THR A 12 -16.77 -34.34 -6.19
N ASP A 13 -17.60 -33.97 -5.21
CA ASP A 13 -18.04 -34.92 -4.18
C ASP A 13 -18.86 -36.07 -4.80
N GLU A 14 -19.64 -35.82 -5.86
CA GLU A 14 -20.38 -36.84 -6.61
C GLU A 14 -19.45 -37.83 -7.33
N ASP A 15 -18.39 -37.33 -7.96
CA ASP A 15 -17.37 -38.20 -8.60
C ASP A 15 -16.69 -39.09 -7.56
N ARG A 16 -16.44 -38.57 -6.36
CA ARG A 16 -15.77 -39.29 -5.28
C ARG A 16 -16.66 -40.39 -4.71
N GLU A 17 -17.96 -40.13 -4.56
CA GLU A 17 -18.92 -41.16 -4.13
C GLU A 17 -18.99 -42.30 -5.14
N MET A 18 -19.10 -41.97 -6.43
CA MET A 18 -19.13 -42.99 -7.49
C MET A 18 -17.85 -43.83 -7.54
N ILE A 19 -16.68 -43.19 -7.42
CA ILE A 19 -15.40 -43.91 -7.44
C ILE A 19 -15.24 -44.74 -6.16
N ALA A 20 -15.70 -44.24 -5.01
CA ALA A 20 -15.56 -44.94 -3.72
C ALA A 20 -16.26 -46.31 -3.70
N GLU A 21 -17.34 -46.48 -4.47
CA GLU A 21 -18.03 -47.78 -4.62
C GLU A 21 -17.15 -48.85 -5.31
N GLU A 22 -16.19 -48.43 -6.13
CA GLU A 22 -15.31 -49.30 -6.93
C GLU A 22 -13.90 -49.48 -6.31
N LEU A 23 -13.62 -48.85 -5.16
CA LEU A 23 -12.33 -48.94 -4.49
C LEU A 23 -12.24 -50.18 -3.60
N GLY A 24 -11.11 -50.89 -3.66
CA GLY A 24 -10.82 -52.00 -2.75
C GLY A 24 -10.40 -51.54 -1.35
N ASP A 25 -10.36 -52.47 -0.38
CA ASP A 25 -10.14 -52.22 1.06
C ASP A 25 -8.90 -51.38 1.45
N GLN A 26 -7.91 -51.24 0.56
CA GLN A 26 -6.67 -50.46 0.79
C GLN A 26 -6.58 -49.19 -0.04
N GLN A 27 -7.62 -48.85 -0.80
CA GLN A 27 -7.67 -47.67 -1.64
C GLN A 27 -8.70 -46.69 -1.07
N TYR A 28 -8.31 -45.43 -0.92
CA TYR A 28 -9.16 -44.41 -0.34
C TYR A 28 -8.97 -43.08 -1.06
N LEU A 29 -10.06 -42.32 -1.14
CA LEU A 29 -10.04 -40.93 -1.58
C LEU A 29 -9.92 -40.02 -0.37
N MET A 30 -9.55 -38.77 -0.61
CA MET A 30 -9.66 -37.75 0.42
C MET A 30 -11.13 -37.57 0.84
N PRO A 31 -11.40 -37.26 2.13
CA PRO A 31 -12.77 -37.05 2.62
C PRO A 31 -13.55 -36.04 1.78
N SER A 32 -14.85 -36.26 1.62
CA SER A 32 -15.75 -35.33 0.96
C SER A 32 -15.86 -34.02 1.74
N THR A 33 -16.40 -33.00 1.10
CA THR A 33 -16.63 -31.70 1.75
C THR A 33 -17.56 -31.84 2.95
N GLU A 34 -18.62 -32.64 2.81
CA GLU A 34 -19.54 -32.94 3.91
C GLU A 34 -18.82 -33.62 5.08
N ALA A 35 -17.98 -34.63 4.81
CA ALA A 35 -17.23 -35.33 5.84
C ALA A 35 -16.22 -34.41 6.56
N LEU A 36 -15.58 -33.48 5.84
CA LEU A 36 -14.70 -32.47 6.43
C LEU A 36 -15.49 -31.50 7.32
N LEU A 37 -16.63 -31.01 6.85
CA LEU A 37 -17.49 -30.10 7.60
C LEU A 37 -18.11 -30.77 8.83
N ALA A 38 -18.38 -32.07 8.79
CA ALA A 38 -18.84 -32.84 9.94
C ALA A 38 -17.80 -32.89 11.08
N GLY A 39 -16.50 -32.76 10.76
CA GLY A 39 -15.42 -32.72 11.75
C GLY A 39 -15.19 -31.36 12.41
N GLU A 40 -15.66 -30.27 11.80
CA GLU A 40 -15.45 -28.89 12.29
C GLU A 40 -15.95 -28.65 13.73
N PRO A 41 -17.14 -29.12 14.15
CA PRO A 41 -17.59 -28.95 15.54
C PRO A 41 -16.66 -29.60 16.56
N PHE A 42 -16.07 -30.76 16.22
CA PHE A 42 -15.12 -31.45 17.10
C PHE A 42 -13.80 -30.66 17.20
N ALA A 43 -13.32 -30.10 16.09
CA ALA A 43 -12.16 -29.22 16.09
C ALA A 43 -12.38 -27.97 16.96
N ALA A 44 -13.55 -27.33 16.83
CA ALA A 44 -13.94 -26.19 17.67
C ALA A 44 -14.01 -26.57 19.16
N TYR A 45 -14.62 -27.72 19.48
CA TYR A 45 -14.67 -28.25 20.85
C TYR A 45 -13.27 -28.43 21.45
N ARG A 46 -12.35 -29.05 20.69
CA ARG A 46 -10.95 -29.21 21.14
C ARG A 46 -10.27 -27.87 21.38
N MET A 47 -10.47 -26.89 20.51
CA MET A 47 -9.89 -25.56 20.66
C MET A 47 -10.41 -24.86 21.93
N PHE A 48 -11.71 -24.93 22.20
CA PHE A 48 -12.30 -24.32 23.40
C PHE A 48 -11.85 -24.99 24.70
N ASN A 49 -11.47 -26.27 24.67
CA ASN A 49 -10.96 -27.01 25.82
C ASN A 49 -9.43 -27.05 25.89
N ALA A 50 -8.72 -26.32 25.03
CA ALA A 50 -7.26 -26.32 25.01
C ALA A 50 -6.63 -25.52 26.17
N ALA A 51 -7.37 -24.55 26.74
CA ALA A 51 -6.90 -23.70 27.83
C ALA A 51 -7.32 -24.26 29.20
N SER A 52 -6.41 -24.25 30.17
CA SER A 52 -6.68 -24.67 31.56
C SER A 52 -7.05 -23.52 32.49
N GLU A 53 -6.62 -22.29 32.19
CA GLU A 53 -6.80 -21.11 33.05
C GLU A 53 -7.66 -20.04 32.38
N GLN A 54 -7.27 -19.58 31.19
CA GLN A 54 -7.97 -18.52 30.48
C GLN A 54 -7.98 -18.78 28.97
N LEU A 55 -9.17 -18.64 28.36
CA LEU A 55 -9.35 -18.68 26.92
C LEU A 55 -9.64 -17.27 26.40
N ILE A 56 -8.78 -16.77 25.51
CA ILE A 56 -8.96 -15.47 24.85
C ILE A 56 -9.23 -15.72 23.37
N ILE A 57 -10.41 -15.31 22.89
CA ILE A 57 -10.81 -15.44 21.49
C ILE A 57 -10.85 -14.05 20.86
N THR A 58 -10.10 -13.85 19.79
CA THR A 58 -10.04 -12.59 19.05
C THR A 58 -10.49 -12.79 17.61
N TYR A 59 -11.09 -11.76 17.02
CA TYR A 59 -11.42 -11.71 15.60
C TYR A 59 -11.29 -10.27 15.09
N SER A 60 -10.93 -10.10 13.82
CA SER A 60 -10.99 -8.79 13.17
C SER A 60 -12.45 -8.47 12.84
N GLN A 61 -12.85 -7.21 12.92
CA GLN A 61 -14.16 -6.76 12.44
C GLN A 61 -14.14 -6.39 10.95
N LYS A 62 -12.97 -6.10 10.38
CA LYS A 62 -12.82 -5.66 8.99
C LYS A 62 -11.73 -6.45 8.26
N ARG A 63 -11.99 -6.77 6.99
CA ARG A 63 -11.01 -7.27 6.04
C ARG A 63 -10.30 -6.08 5.36
N ASP A 64 -9.05 -6.27 4.92
CA ASP A 64 -8.30 -5.26 4.15
C ASP A 64 -9.05 -4.78 2.89
N SER A 65 -9.97 -5.60 2.36
CA SER A 65 -10.81 -5.28 1.20
C SER A 65 -12.09 -4.52 1.53
N GLY A 66 -12.32 -4.13 2.79
CA GLY A 66 -13.49 -3.33 3.22
C GLY A 66 -14.75 -4.11 3.60
N ASN A 67 -14.78 -5.43 3.44
CA ASN A 67 -15.90 -6.26 3.91
C ASN A 67 -15.80 -6.53 5.41
N ASP A 68 -16.95 -6.50 6.10
CA ASP A 68 -17.03 -6.79 7.52
C ASP A 68 -16.87 -8.30 7.81
N HIS A 69 -16.26 -8.60 8.95
CA HIS A 69 -16.18 -9.93 9.53
C HIS A 69 -17.16 -10.02 10.70
N TYR A 70 -18.01 -11.04 10.68
CA TYR A 70 -18.91 -11.33 11.78
C TYR A 70 -18.26 -12.24 12.83
N LEU A 71 -18.84 -12.26 14.02
CA LEU A 71 -18.44 -13.22 15.05
C LEU A 71 -18.77 -14.64 14.59
N SER A 72 -17.86 -15.59 14.85
CA SER A 72 -18.10 -16.99 14.52
C SER A 72 -19.35 -17.50 15.25
N PRO A 73 -20.26 -18.26 14.59
CA PRO A 73 -21.43 -18.84 15.24
C PRO A 73 -21.09 -19.68 16.48
N TYR A 74 -19.94 -20.35 16.49
CA TYR A 74 -19.46 -21.08 17.67
C TYR A 74 -19.22 -20.17 18.88
N VAL A 75 -18.61 -19.00 18.66
CA VAL A 75 -18.33 -18.04 19.72
C VAL A 75 -19.61 -17.33 20.14
N GLN A 76 -20.51 -17.01 19.20
CA GLN A 76 -21.82 -16.46 19.51
C GLN A 76 -22.61 -17.37 20.47
N ARG A 77 -22.64 -18.69 20.20
CA ARG A 77 -23.30 -19.66 21.10
C ARG A 77 -22.71 -19.66 22.52
N ILE A 78 -21.39 -19.49 22.65
CA ILE A 78 -20.74 -19.40 23.97
C ILE A 78 -21.17 -18.12 24.68
N VAL A 79 -21.16 -16.98 23.99
CA VAL A 79 -21.58 -15.68 24.53
C VAL A 79 -23.05 -15.74 24.97
N ASP A 80 -23.92 -16.34 24.16
CA ASP A 80 -25.35 -16.47 24.46
C ASP A 80 -25.60 -17.41 25.67
N TYR A 81 -24.78 -18.46 25.83
CA TYR A 81 -24.92 -19.44 26.91
C TYR A 81 -24.34 -18.96 28.25
N PHE A 82 -23.28 -18.13 28.22
CA PHE A 82 -22.61 -17.64 29.41
C PHE A 82 -22.80 -16.12 29.57
N PRO A 83 -23.80 -15.66 30.34
CA PRO A 83 -24.10 -14.23 30.50
C PRO A 83 -22.96 -13.40 31.13
N SER A 84 -22.00 -14.06 31.79
CA SER A 84 -20.82 -13.44 32.38
C SER A 84 -19.70 -13.15 31.36
N VAL A 85 -19.78 -13.70 30.15
CA VAL A 85 -18.78 -13.48 29.10
C VAL A 85 -19.01 -12.10 28.49
N THR A 86 -18.06 -11.19 28.71
CA THR A 86 -18.08 -9.86 28.10
C THR A 86 -17.35 -9.88 26.76
N VAL A 87 -18.07 -9.49 25.70
CA VAL A 87 -17.47 -9.27 24.38
C VAL A 87 -16.94 -7.84 24.33
N ASN A 88 -15.63 -7.69 24.51
CA ASN A 88 -14.98 -6.39 24.46
C ASN A 88 -14.63 -6.01 23.02
N ARG A 89 -15.15 -4.87 22.57
CA ARG A 89 -14.70 -4.24 21.32
C ARG A 89 -13.44 -3.44 21.60
N LEU A 90 -12.32 -3.86 21.02
CA LEU A 90 -11.12 -3.02 21.02
C LEU A 90 -11.36 -1.83 20.09
N PRO A 91 -11.23 -0.58 20.58
CA PRO A 91 -11.40 0.59 19.72
C PRO A 91 -10.30 0.63 18.67
N LEU A 92 -10.53 1.43 17.62
CA LEU A 92 -9.45 1.76 16.70
C LEU A 92 -8.30 2.42 17.50
N ILE A 93 -7.07 2.23 17.03
CA ILE A 93 -5.89 2.78 17.70
C ILE A 93 -6.07 4.29 17.89
N GLU A 94 -6.52 5.02 16.87
CA GLU A 94 -6.75 6.46 16.97
C GLU A 94 -7.74 6.87 18.06
N GLU A 95 -8.86 6.15 18.20
CA GLU A 95 -9.85 6.40 19.25
C GLU A 95 -9.24 6.15 20.64
N SER A 96 -8.46 5.07 20.76
CA SER A 96 -7.79 4.70 22.01
C SER A 96 -6.70 5.71 22.41
N LEU A 97 -5.97 6.26 21.43
CA LEU A 97 -4.90 7.25 21.67
C LEU A 97 -5.46 8.58 22.20
N ARG A 98 -6.72 8.91 21.91
CA ARG A 98 -7.41 10.14 22.36
C ARG A 98 -8.01 10.03 23.76
N GLN A 99 -8.09 8.83 24.32
CA GLN A 99 -8.69 8.62 25.64
C GLN A 99 -7.90 9.36 26.73
N GLU A 100 -8.61 9.97 27.67
CA GLU A 100 -8.01 10.70 28.79
C GLU A 100 -7.46 9.77 29.88
N HIS A 101 -8.10 8.62 30.08
CA HIS A 101 -7.74 7.71 31.16
C HIS A 101 -6.57 6.80 30.78
N ALA A 102 -5.55 6.75 31.64
CA ALA A 102 -4.38 5.89 31.46
C ALA A 102 -4.76 4.41 31.29
N SER A 103 -5.81 3.92 31.96
CA SER A 103 -6.30 2.54 31.82
C SER A 103 -6.71 2.17 30.40
N ALA A 104 -7.20 3.12 29.60
CA ALA A 104 -7.56 2.89 28.21
C ALA A 104 -6.33 2.89 27.27
N VAL A 105 -5.24 3.55 27.70
CA VAL A 105 -4.02 3.73 26.90
C VAL A 105 -2.94 2.70 27.24
N LEU A 106 -2.89 2.22 28.49
CA LEU A 106 -1.92 1.24 28.98
C LEU A 106 -1.84 -0.04 28.11
N PRO A 107 -2.95 -0.63 27.61
CA PRO A 107 -2.89 -1.78 26.71
C PRO A 107 -2.19 -1.50 25.38
N LEU A 108 -2.04 -0.22 25.01
CA LEU A 108 -1.32 0.20 23.81
C LEU A 108 0.19 0.29 24.06
N ILE A 109 0.67 0.24 25.30
CA ILE A 109 2.09 0.34 25.59
C ILE A 109 2.74 -1.03 25.44
N GLY A 110 3.84 -1.08 24.70
CA GLY A 110 4.64 -2.28 24.50
C GLY A 110 6.12 -1.96 24.61
N GLY A 111 6.93 -2.60 23.78
CA GLY A 111 8.36 -2.29 23.68
C GLY A 111 8.62 -0.84 23.27
N PHE A 112 9.80 -0.31 23.61
CA PHE A 112 10.17 1.10 23.41
C PHE A 112 9.81 1.62 22.01
N GLN A 113 10.16 0.87 20.96
CA GLN A 113 9.92 1.28 19.56
C GLN A 113 8.43 1.35 19.22
N SER A 114 7.64 0.35 19.62
CA SER A 114 6.19 0.36 19.42
C SER A 114 5.51 1.52 20.15
N THR A 115 5.99 1.81 21.36
CA THR A 115 5.48 2.89 22.21
C THR A 115 5.86 4.25 21.66
N LEU A 116 7.07 4.41 21.10
CA LEU A 116 7.51 5.64 20.44
C LEU A 116 6.65 5.95 19.21
N GLY A 117 6.36 4.93 18.39
CA GLY A 117 5.46 5.09 17.24
C GLY A 117 4.06 5.56 17.64
N LYS A 118 3.48 4.95 18.69
CA LYS A 118 2.17 5.32 19.23
C LYS A 118 2.17 6.73 19.85
N LEU A 119 3.25 7.12 20.53
CA LEU A 119 3.43 8.47 21.05
C LEU A 119 3.44 9.51 19.92
N ILE A 120 4.18 9.26 18.83
CA ILE A 120 4.22 10.14 17.66
C ILE A 120 2.82 10.26 17.03
N GLN A 121 2.08 9.15 16.90
CA GLN A 121 0.70 9.17 16.42
C GLN A 121 -0.20 9.99 17.34
N ALA A 122 -0.12 9.80 18.67
CA ALA A 122 -0.90 10.57 19.63
C ALA A 122 -0.62 12.08 19.51
N ILE A 123 0.66 12.48 19.42
CA ILE A 123 1.04 13.89 19.21
C ILE A 123 0.45 14.42 17.90
N ARG A 124 0.54 13.66 16.80
CA ARG A 124 0.01 14.07 15.51
C ARG A 124 -1.52 14.26 15.55
N ILE A 125 -2.25 13.29 16.09
CA ILE A 125 -3.72 13.36 16.24
C ILE A 125 -4.11 14.61 17.05
N THR A 126 -3.45 14.87 18.18
CA THR A 126 -3.76 16.04 19.00
C THR A 126 -3.46 17.37 18.30
N ARG A 127 -2.38 17.44 17.49
CA ARG A 127 -2.08 18.61 16.66
C ARG A 127 -3.13 18.81 15.57
N ASP A 128 -3.53 17.76 14.87
CA ASP A 128 -4.51 17.81 13.79
C ASP A 128 -5.89 18.26 14.30
N HIS A 129 -6.25 17.85 15.52
CA HIS A 129 -7.50 18.24 16.19
C HIS A 129 -7.40 19.49 17.07
N GLN A 130 -6.24 20.16 17.13
CA GLN A 130 -6.00 21.34 17.99
C GLN A 130 -6.33 21.11 19.48
N GLN A 131 -6.06 19.91 19.98
CA GLN A 131 -6.31 19.51 21.36
C GLN A 131 -4.99 19.39 22.14
N PRO A 132 -5.01 19.58 23.48
CA PRO A 132 -3.84 19.35 24.30
C PRO A 132 -3.51 17.85 24.37
N LEU A 133 -2.22 17.55 24.48
CA LEU A 133 -1.76 16.18 24.71
C LEU A 133 -2.13 15.75 26.14
N ASN A 134 -2.87 14.65 26.28
CA ASN A 134 -3.23 14.07 27.58
C ASN A 134 -1.99 13.95 28.51
N PRO A 135 -2.14 14.23 29.83
CA PRO A 135 -1.12 14.00 30.86
C PRO A 135 -0.32 12.68 30.74
N PHE A 136 -0.97 11.56 30.40
CA PHE A 136 -0.32 10.26 30.20
C PHE A 136 0.76 10.33 29.10
N TRP A 137 0.37 10.77 27.90
CA TRP A 137 1.27 10.93 26.76
C TRP A 137 2.33 11.99 27.02
N SER A 138 1.96 13.08 27.69
CA SER A 138 2.90 14.12 28.11
C SER A 138 3.97 13.61 29.07
N GLY A 139 3.58 12.76 30.03
CA GLY A 139 4.50 12.09 30.95
C GLY A 139 5.42 11.12 30.23
N LEU A 140 4.86 10.30 29.36
CA LEU A 140 5.61 9.34 28.55
C LEU A 140 6.60 10.02 27.61
N TYR A 141 6.20 11.13 26.97
CA TYR A 141 7.09 11.96 26.18
C TYR A 141 8.30 12.43 26.98
N ARG A 142 8.08 13.03 28.15
CA ARG A 142 9.18 13.50 29.03
C ARG A 142 10.10 12.37 29.48
N TYR A 143 9.56 11.18 29.72
CA TYR A 143 10.34 10.02 30.10
C TYR A 143 11.20 9.52 28.94
N MET A 144 10.59 9.29 27.77
CA MET A 144 11.26 8.71 26.61
C MET A 144 12.28 9.65 25.97
N MET A 145 12.03 10.96 25.99
CA MET A 145 12.96 11.97 25.46
C MET A 145 14.34 11.97 26.12
N ARG A 146 14.47 11.42 27.34
CA ARG A 146 15.74 11.40 28.09
C ARG A 146 16.74 10.37 27.55
N SER A 147 16.28 9.39 26.78
CA SER A 147 17.07 8.22 26.38
C SER A 147 16.97 7.90 24.89
N LEU A 148 16.63 8.89 24.06
CA LEU A 148 16.56 8.69 22.62
C LEU A 148 17.96 8.58 22.02
N SER A 149 18.10 7.62 21.12
CA SER A 149 19.21 7.57 20.16
C SER A 149 19.01 8.60 19.05
N PRO A 150 20.08 9.01 18.34
CA PRO A 150 19.97 9.95 17.20
C PRO A 150 18.98 9.48 16.12
N ALA A 151 18.88 8.18 15.89
CA ALA A 151 17.92 7.61 14.94
C ALA A 151 16.46 7.81 15.39
N GLN A 152 16.19 7.71 16.70
CA GLN A 152 14.86 7.91 17.27
C GLN A 152 14.50 9.40 17.36
N GLU A 153 15.47 10.29 17.59
CA GLU A 153 15.24 11.74 17.50
C GLU A 153 14.80 12.15 16.09
N ARG A 154 15.38 11.51 15.05
CA ARG A 154 14.96 11.73 13.66
C ARG A 154 13.50 11.39 13.44
N LEU A 155 12.93 10.41 14.15
CA LEU A 155 11.49 10.10 14.02
C LEU A 155 10.61 11.27 14.47
N LEU A 156 11.04 12.07 15.44
CA LEU A 156 10.27 13.24 15.90
C LEU A 156 10.22 14.35 14.85
N THR A 157 11.19 14.40 13.93
CA THR A 157 11.17 15.35 12.81
C THR A 157 9.97 15.12 11.89
N SER A 158 9.38 13.91 11.89
CA SER A 158 8.14 13.62 11.16
C SER A 158 6.97 14.49 11.61
N LEU A 159 6.96 14.96 12.86
CA LEU A 159 5.90 15.80 13.41
C LEU A 159 5.89 17.18 12.75
N SER A 160 7.06 17.72 12.40
CA SER A 160 7.22 19.05 11.80
C SER A 160 7.62 19.01 10.32
N TYR A 161 7.74 17.82 9.74
CA TYR A 161 8.17 17.64 8.36
C TYR A 161 7.20 18.32 7.39
N LYS A 162 7.77 19.10 6.48
CA LYS A 162 7.07 19.65 5.33
C LYS A 162 7.91 19.35 4.10
N ASN A 163 7.28 18.90 3.02
CA ASN A 163 7.95 18.66 1.76
C ASN A 163 8.19 19.99 1.01
N VAL A 164 9.00 20.87 1.61
CA VAL A 164 9.37 22.16 1.05
C VAL A 164 10.77 22.04 0.46
N PRO A 165 10.94 22.18 -0.86
CA PRO A 165 12.26 22.15 -1.48
C PRO A 165 13.11 23.32 -0.97
N LYS A 166 14.41 23.10 -0.85
CA LYS A 166 15.38 24.15 -0.50
C LYS A 166 16.09 24.60 -1.76
N ASN A 167 16.31 25.90 -1.87
CA ASN A 167 17.10 26.46 -2.95
C ASN A 167 18.54 25.92 -2.89
N ILE A 168 19.07 25.56 -4.06
CA ILE A 168 20.48 25.18 -4.22
C ILE A 168 21.36 26.43 -4.09
N SER A 169 22.60 26.27 -3.61
CA SER A 169 23.56 27.39 -3.58
C SER A 169 23.94 27.79 -5.01
N SER A 170 24.36 29.04 -5.20
CA SER A 170 24.86 29.50 -6.51
C SER A 170 26.01 28.63 -7.02
N THR A 171 26.93 28.27 -6.13
CA THR A 171 28.05 27.37 -6.44
C THR A 171 27.60 26.00 -6.94
N LEU A 172 26.55 25.42 -6.33
CA LEU A 172 26.02 24.13 -6.74
C LEU A 172 25.25 24.27 -8.05
N ALA A 173 24.51 25.37 -8.25
CA ALA A 173 23.81 25.64 -9.50
C ALA A 173 24.78 25.75 -10.69
N GLU A 174 25.89 26.48 -10.53
CA GLU A 174 26.94 26.58 -11.55
C GLU A 174 27.59 25.22 -11.85
N GLN A 175 27.81 24.38 -10.83
CA GLN A 175 28.34 23.02 -11.03
C GLN A 175 27.34 22.10 -11.74
N LEU A 176 26.04 22.28 -11.50
CA LEU A 176 24.99 21.43 -12.06
C LEU A 176 24.67 21.80 -13.53
N TYR A 177 24.57 23.09 -13.82
CA TYR A 177 24.12 23.62 -15.10
C TYR A 177 25.25 24.17 -15.98
N GLY A 178 26.44 24.41 -15.42
CA GLY A 178 27.55 25.07 -16.10
C GLY A 178 27.47 26.60 -16.02
N THR A 179 28.55 27.26 -16.45
CA THR A 179 28.65 28.72 -16.54
C THR A 179 27.98 29.28 -17.80
N ASP A 180 28.08 28.53 -18.91
CA ASP A 180 27.49 28.90 -20.20
C ASP A 180 26.22 28.07 -20.45
N MET A 181 25.06 28.67 -20.17
CA MET A 181 23.78 27.98 -20.34
C MET A 181 23.24 28.13 -21.76
N HIS A 182 23.26 27.05 -22.53
CA HIS A 182 22.55 26.95 -23.80
C HIS A 182 21.12 26.45 -23.55
N LEU A 183 20.19 27.39 -23.36
CA LEU A 183 18.79 27.09 -23.02
C LEU A 183 17.90 27.09 -24.26
N SER A 184 17.02 26.10 -24.38
CA SER A 184 15.91 26.14 -25.34
C SER A 184 14.71 26.89 -24.78
N ILE A 185 13.80 27.33 -25.67
CA ILE A 185 12.55 27.99 -25.26
C ILE A 185 11.73 27.04 -24.38
N SER A 186 11.59 25.77 -24.78
CA SER A 186 10.86 24.76 -24.00
C SER A 186 11.48 24.53 -22.60
N GLN A 187 12.80 24.63 -22.47
CA GLN A 187 13.47 24.51 -21.17
C GLN A 187 13.14 25.72 -20.26
N LEU A 188 13.08 26.94 -20.81
CA LEU A 188 12.67 28.13 -20.07
C LEU A 188 11.20 28.06 -19.66
N GLU A 189 10.32 27.67 -20.58
CA GLU A 189 8.89 27.47 -20.30
C GLU A 189 8.68 26.47 -19.17
N GLN A 190 9.41 25.35 -19.18
CA GLN A 190 9.34 24.34 -18.12
C GLN A 190 9.78 24.89 -16.77
N TYR A 191 10.86 25.69 -16.72
CA TYR A 191 11.32 26.30 -15.47
C TYR A 191 10.29 27.24 -14.86
N PHE A 192 9.68 28.12 -15.66
CA PHE A 192 8.67 29.05 -15.16
C PHE A 192 7.35 28.35 -14.76
N LYS A 193 7.06 27.20 -15.36
CA LYS A 193 5.90 26.37 -15.00
C LYS A 193 6.14 25.58 -13.70
N ASP A 194 7.26 24.88 -13.61
CA ASP A 194 7.67 24.11 -12.44
C ASP A 194 9.21 24.03 -12.33
N PRO A 195 9.82 24.86 -11.46
CA PRO A 195 11.26 24.85 -11.23
C PRO A 195 11.78 23.51 -10.72
N TYR A 196 10.96 22.72 -10.01
CA TYR A 196 11.39 21.44 -9.45
C TYR A 196 11.50 20.37 -10.54
N SER A 197 10.51 20.27 -11.43
CA SER A 197 10.60 19.39 -12.61
C SER A 197 11.79 19.74 -13.49
N HIS A 198 12.05 21.03 -13.71
CA HIS A 198 13.25 21.48 -14.43
C HIS A 198 14.55 20.99 -13.77
N PHE A 199 14.64 21.11 -12.44
CA PHE A 199 15.78 20.60 -11.68
C PHE A 199 15.96 19.09 -11.82
N LEU A 200 14.89 18.29 -11.80
CA LEU A 200 14.98 16.84 -11.99
C LEU A 200 15.45 16.45 -13.39
N GLN A 201 14.88 17.09 -14.43
CA GLN A 201 15.13 16.72 -15.82
C GLN A 201 16.44 17.29 -16.37
N TYR A 202 16.74 18.57 -16.10
CA TYR A 202 17.91 19.25 -16.67
C TYR A 202 19.07 19.33 -15.68
N GLY A 203 18.78 19.41 -14.39
CA GLY A 203 19.79 19.43 -13.33
C GLY A 203 20.33 18.03 -13.02
N LEU A 204 19.47 17.14 -12.52
CA LEU A 204 19.84 15.77 -12.18
C LEU A 204 19.87 14.82 -13.39
N LYS A 205 19.36 15.24 -14.54
CA LYS A 205 19.32 14.44 -15.78
C LYS A 205 18.60 13.11 -15.62
N LEU A 206 17.53 13.10 -14.81
CA LEU A 206 16.70 11.92 -14.63
C LEU A 206 15.99 11.59 -15.94
N ARG A 207 15.98 10.30 -16.29
CA ARG A 207 15.24 9.77 -17.44
C ARG A 207 14.28 8.71 -16.94
N GLU A 208 13.08 8.73 -17.49
CA GLU A 208 12.14 7.64 -17.31
C GLU A 208 12.71 6.38 -17.97
N ARG A 209 12.19 5.23 -17.56
CA ARG A 209 12.60 3.96 -18.14
C ARG A 209 12.00 3.86 -19.54
N ASP A 210 12.84 3.57 -20.53
CA ASP A 210 12.38 3.31 -21.88
C ASP A 210 11.42 2.12 -21.90
N THR A 211 10.25 2.33 -22.50
CA THR A 211 9.24 1.30 -22.76
C THR A 211 9.04 1.20 -24.26
N LEU A 212 8.68 0.02 -24.75
CA LEU A 212 8.40 -0.20 -26.18
C LEU A 212 6.97 0.28 -26.51
N GLU A 213 6.68 1.54 -26.21
CA GLU A 213 5.40 2.19 -26.50
C GLU A 213 5.66 3.41 -27.37
N LEU A 214 4.90 3.56 -28.46
CA LEU A 214 4.96 4.74 -29.30
C LEU A 214 4.30 5.91 -28.56
N THR A 215 5.11 6.85 -28.09
CA THR A 215 4.58 8.06 -27.46
C THR A 215 4.03 9.03 -28.51
N PRO A 216 3.08 9.91 -28.14
CA PRO A 216 2.61 10.97 -29.03
C PRO A 216 3.73 11.88 -29.54
N ALA A 217 4.75 12.13 -28.72
CA ALA A 217 5.91 12.96 -29.08
C ALA A 217 6.81 12.30 -30.13
N GLU A 218 7.06 10.99 -29.99
CA GLU A 218 7.83 10.22 -30.99
C GLU A 218 7.07 10.11 -32.31
N SER A 219 5.75 9.93 -32.25
CA SER A 219 4.90 9.95 -33.45
C SER A 219 4.99 11.30 -34.17
N GLY A 220 4.94 12.41 -33.42
CA GLY A 220 5.13 13.76 -33.98
C GLY A 220 6.50 13.95 -34.62
N SER A 221 7.56 13.49 -33.96
CA SER A 221 8.94 13.57 -34.50
C SER A 221 9.08 12.75 -35.78
N PHE A 222 8.49 11.55 -35.83
CA PHE A 222 8.46 10.72 -37.03
C PHE A 222 7.76 11.41 -38.22
N TYR A 223 6.63 12.09 -37.99
CA TYR A 223 5.98 12.86 -39.05
C TYR A 223 6.82 14.04 -39.52
N HIS A 224 7.49 14.75 -38.60
CA HIS A 224 8.42 15.82 -38.95
C HIS A 224 9.57 15.31 -39.82
N ASP A 225 10.17 14.19 -39.46
CA ASP A 225 11.26 13.58 -40.24
C ASP A 225 10.81 13.20 -41.65
N ILE A 226 9.60 12.65 -41.81
CA ILE A 226 9.04 12.31 -43.13
C ILE A 226 8.81 13.56 -43.97
N LEU A 227 8.24 14.61 -43.37
CA LEU A 227 7.96 15.86 -44.07
C LEU A 227 9.26 16.53 -44.52
N ASP A 228 10.27 16.57 -43.66
CA ASP A 228 11.59 17.14 -43.98
C ASP A 228 12.26 16.35 -45.12
N GLN A 229 12.18 15.02 -45.11
CA GLN A 229 12.69 14.19 -46.20
C GLN A 229 11.93 14.44 -47.51
N LEU A 230 10.61 14.55 -47.46
CA LEU A 230 9.78 14.82 -48.64
C LEU A 230 10.11 16.18 -49.23
N ILE A 231 10.18 17.22 -48.42
CA ILE A 231 10.55 18.58 -48.87
C ILE A 231 11.96 18.57 -49.45
N SER A 232 12.91 17.90 -48.80
CA SER A 232 14.29 17.79 -49.29
C SER A 232 14.35 17.08 -50.65
N TYR A 233 13.55 16.02 -50.85
CA TYR A 233 13.45 15.30 -52.12
C TYR A 233 12.89 16.20 -53.23
N VAL A 234 11.79 16.90 -52.97
CA VAL A 234 11.15 17.83 -53.91
C VAL A 234 12.12 18.92 -54.36
N ILE A 235 12.87 19.50 -53.42
CA ILE A 235 13.89 20.53 -53.73
C ILE A 235 15.03 19.95 -54.57
N THR A 236 15.52 18.75 -54.23
CA THR A 236 16.65 18.12 -54.94
C THR A 236 16.31 17.76 -56.37
N GLU A 237 15.10 17.26 -56.60
CA GLU A 237 14.61 16.87 -57.93
C GLU A 237 14.03 18.06 -58.73
N GLY A 238 13.97 19.26 -58.14
CA GLY A 238 13.44 20.48 -58.79
C GLY A 238 11.95 20.41 -59.10
N LEU A 239 11.19 19.61 -58.34
CA LEU A 239 9.76 19.40 -58.51
C LEU A 239 8.97 20.49 -57.78
N ASP A 240 7.76 20.81 -58.26
CA ASP A 240 6.79 21.58 -57.49
C ASP A 240 6.08 20.63 -56.51
N ILE A 241 5.82 21.07 -55.28
CA ILE A 241 5.13 20.28 -54.25
C ILE A 241 3.72 19.84 -54.69
N THR A 242 3.13 20.54 -55.65
CA THR A 242 1.85 20.20 -56.27
C THR A 242 1.95 19.11 -57.35
N GLU A 243 3.15 18.82 -57.83
CA GLU A 243 3.43 17.84 -58.89
C GLU A 243 4.07 16.54 -58.38
N VAL A 244 4.17 16.38 -57.05
CA VAL A 244 4.76 15.17 -56.45
C VAL A 244 3.94 13.94 -56.88
N PRO A 245 4.54 12.98 -57.60
CA PRO A 245 3.82 11.82 -58.09
C PRO A 245 3.32 10.99 -56.90
N GLN A 246 2.08 10.48 -56.99
CA GLN A 246 1.55 9.61 -55.93
C GLN A 246 2.52 8.44 -55.69
N PRO A 247 2.88 8.17 -54.42
CA PRO A 247 3.76 7.06 -54.11
C PRO A 247 3.12 5.77 -54.63
N LYS A 248 3.81 5.10 -55.55
CA LYS A 248 3.51 3.70 -55.88
C LYS A 248 3.95 2.85 -54.70
N PHE A 249 3.14 2.79 -53.65
CA PHE A 249 3.31 1.76 -52.64
C PHE A 249 2.98 0.43 -53.31
N ALA A 250 4.03 -0.34 -53.61
CA ALA A 250 3.89 -1.72 -54.02
C ALA A 250 3.35 -2.51 -52.83
N ASN A 251 2.29 -3.29 -53.07
CA ASN A 251 1.72 -4.26 -52.14
C ASN A 251 2.78 -5.20 -51.55
#